data_AF-A0A6J6EQ01-F1
#
_entry.id   AF-A0A6J6EQ01-F1
#
_cell.length_a   1.000
_cell.length_b   1.000
_cell.length_c   1.000
_cell.angle_alpha   90.00
_cell.angle_beta   90.00
_cell.angle_gamma   90.00
#
_symmetry.space_group_name_H-M   'P 1'
#
loop_
_entity.id
_entity.type
_entity.pdbx_description
1 polymer ?
#
loop_
_entity_poly.entity_id
_entity_poly.type
_entity_poly.pdbx_seq_one_letter_code
_entity_poly.pdbx_strand_id
1 'polypeptide(L)' 'MITSAVKGLTEGTTDLVKKAFDGSIAGGNFVGSAGIADYHDFASVVPMDVQEKVAGVVAGLKDGSIKTGVTL' A
#
# COMPACT_ATOMS: atom_id res chain seq x y z
N MET A 1 13.09 -4.41 -12.54
CA MET A 1 12.34 -3.21 -12.08
C MET A 1 12.95 -2.75 -10.78
N ILE A 2 12.99 -1.44 -10.48
CA ILE A 2 13.58 -0.95 -9.23
C ILE A 2 12.66 -1.25 -8.04
N THR A 3 11.37 -0.95 -8.14
CA THR A 3 10.31 -1.38 -7.22
C THR A 3 8.98 -1.35 -8.02
N SER A 4 7.86 -1.67 -7.40
CA SER A 4 6.52 -1.62 -8.00
C SER A 4 5.49 -1.16 -6.97
N ALA A 5 4.44 -0.48 -7.44
CA ALA A 5 3.27 -0.19 -6.62
C ALA A 5 2.49 -1.49 -6.36
N VAL A 6 2.21 -1.78 -5.09
CA VAL A 6 1.48 -2.98 -4.66
C VAL A 6 0.10 -2.55 -4.18
N LYS A 7 -0.93 -3.23 -4.68
CA LYS A 7 -2.29 -3.15 -4.15
C LYS A 7 -2.52 -4.36 -3.25
N GLY A 8 -2.94 -4.13 -2.00
CA GLY A 8 -3.14 -5.17 -0.98
C GLY A 8 -4.38 -6.02 -1.22
N LEU A 9 -4.49 -6.63 -2.40
CA LEU A 9 -5.66 -7.44 -2.79
C LEU A 9 -5.75 -8.72 -1.96
N THR A 10 -4.64 -9.40 -1.69
CA THR A 10 -4.66 -10.63 -0.88
C THR A 10 -5.22 -10.37 0.52
N GLU A 11 -4.72 -9.33 1.20
CA GLU A 11 -5.20 -8.94 2.53
C GLU A 11 -6.65 -8.48 2.48
N GLY A 12 -6.98 -7.58 1.55
CA GLY A 12 -8.34 -7.04 1.40
C GLY A 12 -9.37 -8.13 1.09
N THR A 13 -9.10 -9.00 0.11
CA THR A 13 -10.00 -10.10 -0.23
C THR A 13 -10.09 -11.12 0.90
N THR A 14 -9.00 -11.42 1.60
CA THR A 14 -9.04 -12.32 2.76
C THR A 14 -9.92 -11.77 3.88
N ASP A 15 -9.81 -10.47 4.19
CA ASP A 15 -10.64 -9.81 5.20
C ASP A 15 -12.13 -9.85 4.80
N LEU A 16 -12.44 -9.52 3.54
CA LEU A 16 -13.82 -9.56 3.03
C LEU A 16 -14.40 -10.98 3.05
N VAL A 17 -13.64 -12.00 2.68
CA VAL A 17 -14.09 -13.39 2.74
C VAL A 17 -14.37 -13.82 4.18
N LYS A 18 -13.54 -13.42 5.16
CA LYS A 18 -13.79 -13.68 6.58
C LYS A 18 -15.07 -13.01 7.06
N LYS A 19 -15.27 -11.74 6.70
CA LYS A 19 -16.51 -10.99 7.01
C LYS A 19 -17.75 -11.58 6.35
N ALA A 20 -17.60 -12.16 5.16
CA ALA A 20 -18.71 -12.86 4.52
C ALA A 20 -19.06 -14.14 5.29
N PHE A 21 -18.02 -14.89 5.70
CA PHE A 21 -18.18 -16.13 6.46
C PHE A 21 -18.80 -15.90 7.85
N ASP A 22 -18.40 -14.85 8.56
CA ASP A 22 -18.94 -14.52 9.89
C ASP A 22 -20.30 -13.79 9.84
N GLY A 23 -20.81 -13.48 8.65
CA GLY A 23 -22.08 -12.79 8.43
C GLY A 23 -22.04 -11.28 8.72
N SER A 24 -20.86 -10.68 8.94
CA SER A 24 -20.69 -9.25 9.23
C SER A 24 -20.37 -8.38 8.01
N ILE A 25 -20.24 -8.98 6.82
CA ILE A 25 -19.92 -8.23 5.61
C ILE A 25 -21.01 -7.19 5.30
N ALA A 26 -20.58 -5.93 5.17
CA ALA A 26 -21.44 -4.85 4.70
C ALA A 26 -21.48 -4.83 3.16
N GLY A 27 -22.59 -4.37 2.59
CA GLY A 27 -22.63 -4.03 1.16
C GLY A 27 -21.88 -2.72 0.88
N GLY A 28 -21.34 -2.57 -0.33
CA GLY A 28 -20.71 -1.33 -0.80
C GLY A 28 -19.25 -1.50 -1.24
N ASN A 29 -18.55 -0.36 -1.34
CA ASN A 29 -17.16 -0.29 -1.77
C ASN A 29 -16.21 -0.32 -0.58
N PHE A 30 -15.11 -1.06 -0.72
CA PHE A 30 -14.06 -1.17 0.29
C PHE A 30 -12.76 -0.59 -0.24
N VAL A 31 -12.10 0.23 0.58
CA VAL A 31 -10.78 0.78 0.28
C VAL A 31 -9.74 -0.08 1.01
N GLY A 32 -8.86 -0.73 0.25
CA GLY A 32 -7.80 -1.58 0.76
C GLY A 32 -6.47 -0.85 0.93
N SER A 33 -5.46 -1.57 1.43
CA SER A 33 -4.09 -1.08 1.56
C SER A 33 -3.39 -0.92 0.20
N ALA A 34 -2.42 -0.02 0.17
CA ALA A 34 -1.47 0.15 -0.94
C ALA A 34 -0.07 0.37 -0.38
N GLY A 35 0.95 0.07 -1.18
CA GLY A 35 2.35 0.23 -0.78
C GLY A 35 3.31 0.05 -1.95
N ILE A 36 4.57 -0.21 -1.63
CA ILE A 36 5.63 -0.52 -2.60
C ILE A 36 6.26 -1.88 -2.29
N ALA A 37 6.76 -2.55 -3.32
CA ALA A 37 7.57 -3.76 -3.16
C ALA A 37 9.01 -3.43 -2.75
N ASP A 38 9.78 -4.47 -2.40
CA ASP A 38 11.22 -4.34 -2.16
C ASP A 38 11.97 -3.82 -3.38
N TYR A 39 13.18 -3.29 -3.16
CA TYR A 39 14.06 -2.84 -4.25
C TYR A 39 14.70 -3.98 -5.06
N HIS A 40 14.41 -5.24 -4.72
CA HIS A 40 14.95 -6.45 -5.35
C HIS A 40 16.48 -6.38 -5.52
N ASP A 41 16.99 -6.76 -6.70
CA ASP A 41 18.42 -6.76 -7.05
C ASP A 41 19.04 -5.35 -7.04
N PHE A 42 18.23 -4.29 -6.95
CA PHE A 42 18.68 -2.91 -6.97
C PHE A 42 18.88 -2.31 -5.57
N ALA A 43 18.58 -3.05 -4.50
CA ALA A 43 18.70 -2.53 -3.13
C ALA A 43 20.09 -2.01 -2.77
N SER A 44 21.16 -2.60 -3.34
CA SER A 44 22.54 -2.17 -3.09
C SER A 44 23.01 -1.03 -4.00
N VAL A 45 22.28 -0.71 -5.07
CA VAL A 45 22.65 0.35 -6.02
C VAL A 45 21.79 1.60 -5.88
N VAL A 46 20.59 1.48 -5.31
CA VAL A 46 19.78 2.64 -4.94
C VAL A 46 20.40 3.28 -3.70
N PRO A 47 20.83 4.56 -3.76
CA PRO A 47 21.42 5.24 -2.62
C PRO A 47 20.51 5.24 -1.40
N MET A 48 21.09 5.11 -0.20
CA MET A 48 20.34 5.05 1.06
C MET A 48 19.45 6.29 1.27
N ASP A 49 19.94 7.48 0.92
CA ASP A 49 19.17 8.72 1.05
C ASP A 49 17.92 8.72 0.15
N VAL A 50 17.97 8.06 -1.01
CA VAL A 50 16.82 7.89 -1.90
C VAL A 50 15.83 6.90 -1.29
N GLN A 51 16.30 5.78 -0.73
CA GLN A 51 15.43 4.80 -0.07
C GLN A 51 14.71 5.43 1.13
N GLU A 52 15.42 6.22 1.94
CA GLU A 52 14.86 6.93 3.09
C GLU A 52 13.82 7.97 2.67
N LYS A 53 14.07 8.75 1.60
CA LYS A 53 13.09 9.70 1.06
C LYS A 53 11.83 8.99 0.60
N VAL A 54 11.96 7.86 -0.10
CA VAL A 54 10.80 7.07 -0.54
C VAL A 54 10.03 6.52 0.66
N ALA A 55 10.73 5.96 1.67
CA ALA A 55 10.10 5.48 2.89
C ALA A 55 9.34 6.60 3.64
N GLY A 56 9.92 7.81 3.69
CA GLY A 56 9.28 8.99 4.25
C GLY A 56 8.01 9.39 3.49
N VAL A 57 8.04 9.35 2.16
CA VAL A 57 6.85 9.62 1.34
C VAL A 57 5.77 8.55 1.55
N VAL A 58 6.14 7.27 1.60
CA VAL A 58 5.19 6.17 1.87
C VAL A 58 4.53 6.34 3.25
N ALA A 59 5.32 6.67 4.27
CA ALA A 59 4.79 6.95 5.61
C ALA A 59 3.85 8.16 5.60
N GLY A 60 4.25 9.26 4.96
CA GLY A 60 3.44 10.47 4.89
C GLY A 60 2.14 10.30 4.10
N LEU A 61 2.12 9.45 3.08
CA LEU A 61 0.89 9.07 2.38
C LEU A 61 -0.02 8.20 3.25
N LYS A 62 0.56 7.32 4.10
CA LYS A 62 -0.18 6.42 4.99
C LYS A 62 -0.79 7.14 6.19
N ASP A 63 -0.05 8.06 6.81
CA ASP A 63 -0.54 8.89 7.93
C ASP A 63 -1.35 10.12 7.47
N GLY A 64 -1.31 10.42 6.17
CA GLY A 64 -2.07 11.49 5.54
C GLY A 64 -1.46 12.88 5.70
N SER A 65 -0.23 13.00 6.19
CA SER A 65 0.55 14.26 6.17
C SER A 65 0.91 14.70 4.75
N ILE A 66 1.02 13.76 3.81
CA ILE A 66 1.13 14.02 2.37
C ILE A 66 -0.22 13.75 1.71
N LYS A 67 -0.73 14.74 0.95
CA LYS A 67 -1.97 14.63 0.17
C LYS A 67 -1.64 14.50 -1.32
N THR A 68 -2.32 13.57 -1.99
CA THR A 68 -2.17 13.38 -3.44
C THR A 68 -2.97 14.39 -4.27
N GLY A 69 -3.95 15.06 -3.67
CA GLY A 69 -4.85 15.98 -4.37
C GLY A 69 -5.88 15.31 -5.28
N VAL A 70 -6.00 13.97 -5.24
CA VAL A 70 -7.03 13.23 -5.99
C VAL A 70 -8.41 13.48 -5.39
N THR A 71 -9.37 13.81 -6.26
CA THR A 71 -10.80 13.82 -5.95
C THR A 71 -11.42 12.55 -6.54
N LEU A 72 -12.10 11.75 -5.70
CA LEU A 72 -12.75 10.50 -6.07
C LEU A 72 -14.21 10.70 -6.47
#